data_AF-A0A7Y8TIH6-F1
#
_entry.id   AF-A0A7Y8TIH6-F1
#
_cell.length_a   1.000
_cell.length_b   1.000
_cell.length_c   1.000
_cell.angle_alpha   90.00
_cell.angle_beta   90.00
_cell.angle_gamma   90.00
#
_symmetry.space_group_name_H-M   'P 1'
#
loop_
_entity.id
_entity.type
_entity.pdbx_description
1 polymer ?
#
loop_
_entity_poly.entity_id
_entity_poly.type
_entity_poly.pdbx_seq_one_letter_code
_entity_poly.pdbx_strand_id
1 'polypeptide(L)'
;YHSASTFSSFSSPLYLYGSKISHRVILTQELSRRFGLENYLDFREEGIMQQRELSDAPRLSITVDSLQHLINLGSSRDLLILDEVTQILRYLTFSKTLSKSRRIVRVAFEALIRNAHKVLVMDADLDKVTYDYLCGLKGKKNIEVVVNDFVPEKNIPLYSFEKKTELLSHMCHILRIGGKIYFACNSKSEVVIQTAIIKAQFPNLRVMSITSDNSNEEAIREFAKNLNENVIDYDILLASPSIGTGCDISVEHFDYTFVIGARRSTNHRDLLQHMSRNRKAKAIFCWIDPTEENHPIDPEYYRKECVERAVDTGLIVGYDVQGRRIPAAIEQRQLKLYGAYKAQDAISHNKLAENFYLQAELEGYQVKECTAEVETLEYSKARTQTKGIIKEKGIQAVLDAPDLEMRDVQKLKRRENGLSRSERVTLERNKIKDFYKETPTKDLLEYDREGKTRISIFNLALLLGYRDSLELDDKDMLNTDRLITDFTGYTLATYRRIEILKQFCVLDDDGYFTFDKEFCAKDLSQAVRWTLKNKLLIRRDLGLYLHRDFPDKPVQFLAEVLQQVGIKLKHRRFGKRGKQVYYYRLDRESFDKALKYAERLQLEAQRDCASSTHTCVVDPYVYIYN
;
A
#
# COMPACT_ATOMS: atom_id res chain seq x y z
N TYR A 1 22.96 20.63 59.53
CA TYR A 1 22.97 19.87 60.80
C TYR A 1 21.75 18.97 60.82
N HIS A 2 21.99 17.67 61.03
CA HIS A 2 21.09 16.54 61.34
C HIS A 2 19.59 16.85 61.56
N SER A 3 18.64 16.08 61.00
CA SER A 3 18.55 14.62 61.15
C SER A 3 17.66 13.97 60.08
N ALA A 4 18.09 12.78 59.66
CA ALA A 4 17.34 11.80 58.87
C ALA A 4 16.65 10.78 59.79
N SER A 5 15.78 9.96 59.19
CA SER A 5 15.15 8.72 59.68
C SER A 5 13.98 8.94 60.64
N THR A 6 12.75 8.54 60.30
CA THR A 6 12.38 7.14 60.07
C THR A 6 11.03 7.09 59.36
N PHE A 7 10.97 6.52 58.15
CA PHE A 7 9.82 5.77 57.64
C PHE A 7 10.29 4.95 56.43
N SER A 8 10.92 3.80 56.73
CA SER A 8 11.10 2.72 55.78
C SER A 8 10.05 1.66 56.08
N SER A 9 9.08 1.51 55.19
CA SER A 9 8.46 0.25 54.73
C SER A 9 7.00 0.48 54.31
N PHE A 10 6.63 -0.15 53.18
CA PHE A 10 5.31 -0.22 52.54
C PHE A 10 4.86 0.99 51.71
N SER A 11 5.34 1.03 50.47
CA SER A 11 4.59 0.63 49.27
C SER A 11 5.36 1.14 48.07
N SER A 12 5.81 0.26 47.16
CA SER A 12 6.14 0.69 45.80
C SER A 12 4.97 1.55 45.31
N PRO A 13 5.19 2.74 44.69
CA PRO A 13 4.10 3.48 44.09
C PRO A 13 3.34 2.48 43.21
N LEU A 14 2.02 2.36 43.39
CA LEU A 14 1.19 1.57 42.49
C LEU A 14 1.27 2.24 41.11
N TYR A 15 2.30 1.92 40.35
CA TYR A 15 2.41 2.33 38.96
C TYR A 15 1.35 1.52 38.21
N LEU A 16 0.27 2.18 37.81
CA LEU A 16 -0.67 1.62 36.84
C LEU A 16 0.10 1.39 35.54
N TYR A 17 0.30 0.14 35.15
CA TYR A 17 0.98 -0.23 33.92
C TYR A 17 0.02 -0.02 32.74
N GLY A 18 0.13 1.14 32.10
CA GLY A 18 -0.64 1.52 30.93
C GLY A 18 0.10 1.27 29.63
N SER A 19 -0.57 0.75 28.61
CA SER A 19 -0.05 0.75 27.24
C SER A 19 -1.05 1.33 26.25
N LYS A 20 -0.57 2.18 25.33
CA LYS A 20 -1.33 2.62 24.16
C LYS A 20 -0.70 2.05 22.89
N ILE A 21 -1.48 1.35 22.09
CA ILE A 21 -1.05 0.81 20.79
C ILE A 21 -1.58 1.73 19.69
N SER A 22 -0.69 2.07 18.75
CA SER A 22 -1.00 2.85 17.55
C SER A 22 -0.46 2.15 16.29
N HIS A 23 -1.03 2.46 15.13
CA HIS A 23 -0.53 1.97 13.85
C HIS A 23 0.50 2.91 13.18
N ARG A 24 0.78 4.10 13.75
CA ARG A 24 1.76 5.07 13.21
C ARG A 24 2.70 5.64 14.27
N VAL A 25 3.98 5.75 13.91
CA VAL A 25 5.06 6.32 14.75
C VAL A 25 4.78 7.78 15.13
N ILE A 26 4.35 8.62 14.19
CA ILE A 26 4.09 10.05 14.43
C ILE A 26 2.98 10.22 15.47
N LEU A 27 1.90 9.44 15.34
CA LEU A 27 0.78 9.44 16.29
C LEU A 27 1.25 9.01 17.68
N THR A 28 2.10 7.98 17.78
CA THR A 28 2.72 7.55 19.05
C THR A 28 3.51 8.69 19.70
N GLN A 29 4.32 9.44 18.94
CA GLN A 29 5.10 10.57 19.47
C GLN A 29 4.22 11.71 20.00
N GLU A 30 3.20 12.11 19.25
CA GLU A 30 2.25 13.16 19.65
C GLU A 30 1.51 12.78 20.94
N LEU A 31 0.96 11.56 20.96
CA LEU A 31 0.23 11.04 22.11
C LEU A 31 1.12 10.88 23.34
N SER A 32 2.38 10.47 23.15
CA SER A 32 3.36 10.38 24.23
C SER A 32 3.54 11.71 24.93
N ARG A 33 3.68 12.79 24.16
CA ARG A 33 3.79 14.15 24.72
C ARG A 33 2.50 14.59 25.41
N ARG A 34 1.35 14.42 24.75
CA ARG A 34 0.05 14.90 25.24
C ARG A 34 -0.40 14.22 26.53
N PHE A 35 -0.11 12.92 26.67
CA PHE A 35 -0.54 12.10 27.81
C PHE A 35 0.57 11.75 28.79
N GLY A 36 1.80 12.23 28.56
CA GLY A 36 2.97 11.89 29.40
C GLY A 36 3.29 10.40 29.40
N LEU A 37 3.29 9.77 28.21
CA LEU A 37 3.67 8.38 28.01
C LEU A 37 5.14 8.29 27.57
N GLU A 38 5.82 7.21 27.94
CA GLU A 38 7.15 6.83 27.48
C GLU A 38 7.05 6.29 26.06
N ASN A 39 7.84 6.85 25.13
CA ASN A 39 7.82 6.41 23.75
C ASN A 39 8.70 5.18 23.58
N TYR A 40 8.20 4.14 22.90
CA TYR A 40 9.00 2.93 22.67
C TYR A 40 10.34 3.18 21.94
N LEU A 41 10.46 4.28 21.19
CA LEU A 41 11.69 4.65 20.50
C LEU A 41 12.80 5.10 21.45
N ASP A 42 12.45 5.56 22.66
CA ASP A 42 13.42 6.02 23.66
C ASP A 42 14.19 4.85 24.29
N PHE A 43 13.67 3.62 24.13
CA PHE A 43 14.31 2.37 24.57
C PHE A 43 15.20 1.74 23.49
N ARG A 44 15.65 2.53 22.49
CA ARG A 44 16.61 2.07 21.48
C ARG A 44 17.99 2.62 21.79
N GLU A 45 18.93 1.72 22.03
CA GLU A 45 20.35 2.03 22.21
C GLU A 45 21.15 1.41 21.06
N GLU A 46 21.91 2.23 20.33
CA GLU A 46 22.68 1.82 19.14
C GLU A 46 21.85 1.06 18.07
N GLY A 47 20.54 1.31 18.02
CA GLY A 47 19.61 0.65 17.10
C GLY A 47 19.06 -0.69 17.58
N ILE A 48 19.42 -1.13 18.79
CA ILE A 48 18.93 -2.34 19.45
C ILE A 48 17.84 -1.95 20.45
N MET A 49 16.74 -2.70 20.48
CA MET A 49 15.64 -2.47 21.42
C MET A 49 15.97 -3.07 22.79
N GLN A 50 15.96 -2.24 23.84
CA GLN A 50 16.14 -2.66 25.23
C GLN A 50 14.83 -3.27 25.77
N GLN A 51 14.61 -4.54 25.46
CA GLN A 51 13.32 -5.22 25.68
C GLN A 51 12.86 -5.24 27.14
N ARG A 52 13.80 -5.38 28.09
CA ARG A 52 13.46 -5.42 29.51
C ARG A 52 12.95 -4.08 30.01
N GLU A 53 13.67 -3.00 29.72
CA GLU A 53 13.29 -1.63 30.09
C GLU A 53 11.96 -1.24 29.41
N LEU A 54 11.80 -1.59 28.13
CA LEU A 54 10.55 -1.39 27.41
C LEU A 54 9.36 -2.10 28.08
N SER A 55 9.57 -3.32 28.58
CA SER A 55 8.53 -4.07 29.28
C SER A 55 8.21 -3.48 30.66
N ASP A 56 9.23 -3.00 31.36
CA ASP A 56 9.11 -2.42 32.69
C ASP A 56 8.60 -0.96 32.67
N ALA A 57 8.51 -0.35 31.49
CA ALA A 57 7.95 0.99 31.30
C ALA A 57 6.50 1.07 31.82
N PRO A 58 6.22 1.88 32.87
CA PRO A 58 4.88 1.97 33.46
C PRO A 58 3.85 2.59 32.52
N ARG A 59 4.22 3.52 31.62
CA ARG A 59 3.27 4.18 30.72
C ARG A 59 3.78 4.15 29.29
N LEU A 60 3.60 3.03 28.62
CA LEU A 60 4.19 2.81 27.29
C LEU A 60 3.28 3.26 26.14
N SER A 61 3.85 4.00 25.18
CA SER A 61 3.26 4.20 23.85
C SER A 61 4.06 3.43 22.80
N ILE A 62 3.43 2.49 22.09
CA ILE A 62 4.10 1.57 21.17
C ILE A 62 3.35 1.40 19.85
N THR A 63 4.10 1.12 18.77
CA THR A 63 3.55 0.80 17.44
C THR A 63 3.37 -0.69 17.22
N VAL A 64 2.44 -1.07 16.33
CA VAL A 64 2.14 -2.48 16.00
C VAL A 64 3.40 -3.29 15.65
N ASP A 65 4.29 -2.80 14.79
CA ASP A 65 5.52 -3.50 14.38
C ASP A 65 6.45 -3.83 15.55
N SER A 66 6.39 -3.04 16.62
CA SER A 66 7.28 -3.19 17.78
C SER A 66 6.68 -4.10 18.86
N LEU A 67 5.43 -4.55 18.74
CA LEU A 67 4.79 -5.42 19.73
C LEU A 67 5.51 -6.76 19.92
N GLN A 68 6.22 -7.24 18.90
CA GLN A 68 7.04 -8.45 19.01
C GLN A 68 8.12 -8.35 20.11
N HIS A 69 8.55 -7.14 20.48
CA HIS A 69 9.52 -6.91 21.56
C HIS A 69 8.92 -7.04 22.96
N LEU A 70 7.59 -7.14 23.07
CA LEU A 70 6.89 -7.36 24.34
C LEU A 70 6.56 -8.83 24.60
N ILE A 71 6.86 -9.73 23.65
CA ILE A 71 6.50 -11.13 23.78
C ILE A 71 7.38 -11.83 24.83
N ASN A 72 6.80 -12.78 25.58
CA ASN A 72 7.46 -13.59 26.62
C ASN A 72 7.97 -12.84 27.86
N LEU A 73 7.68 -11.55 28.01
CA LEU A 73 8.14 -10.76 29.16
C LEU A 73 7.16 -10.75 30.34
N GLY A 74 6.04 -11.48 30.24
CA GLY A 74 5.06 -11.62 31.33
C GLY A 74 4.38 -10.31 31.73
N SER A 75 4.52 -9.24 30.94
CA SER A 75 3.98 -7.92 31.27
C SER A 75 2.46 -7.87 31.09
N SER A 76 1.74 -8.17 32.17
CA SER A 76 0.33 -7.80 32.30
C SER A 76 0.23 -6.28 32.42
N ARG A 77 -0.71 -5.68 31.67
CA ARG A 77 -1.00 -4.25 31.73
C ARG A 77 -2.29 -4.03 32.53
N ASP A 78 -2.31 -3.08 33.45
CA ASP A 78 -3.53 -2.71 34.17
C ASP A 78 -4.56 -2.09 33.22
N LEU A 79 -4.08 -1.30 32.26
CA LEU A 79 -4.88 -0.65 31.24
C LEU A 79 -4.22 -0.74 29.86
N LEU A 80 -4.91 -1.33 28.90
CA LEU A 80 -4.54 -1.30 27.48
C LEU A 80 -5.49 -0.38 26.72
N ILE A 81 -4.96 0.61 26.02
CA ILE A 81 -5.73 1.55 25.19
C ILE A 81 -5.46 1.24 23.72
N LEU A 82 -6.53 0.96 22.97
CA LEU A 82 -6.52 0.74 21.54
C LEU A 82 -7.32 1.87 20.88
N ASP A 83 -6.62 2.72 20.14
CA ASP A 83 -7.20 3.87 19.43
C ASP A 83 -7.21 3.59 17.93
N GLU A 84 -8.32 3.87 17.25
CA GLU A 84 -8.57 3.46 15.86
C GLU A 84 -8.34 1.94 15.68
N VAL A 85 -8.98 1.12 16.53
CA VAL A 85 -8.72 -0.34 16.59
C VAL A 85 -8.96 -1.06 15.25
N THR A 86 -9.91 -0.61 14.44
CA THR A 86 -10.15 -1.15 13.10
C THR A 86 -8.93 -0.87 12.23
N GLN A 87 -8.33 0.31 12.30
CA GLN A 87 -7.09 0.62 11.57
C GLN A 87 -5.89 -0.21 12.09
N ILE A 88 -5.77 -0.42 13.40
CA ILE A 88 -4.75 -1.30 14.00
C ILE A 88 -4.88 -2.73 13.44
N LEU A 89 -6.08 -3.30 13.46
CA LEU A 89 -6.32 -4.65 12.95
C LEU A 89 -6.11 -4.77 11.44
N ARG A 90 -6.50 -3.74 10.67
CA ARG A 90 -6.24 -3.70 9.23
C ARG A 90 -4.75 -3.62 8.92
N TYR A 91 -4.00 -2.82 9.68
CA TYR A 91 -2.54 -2.77 9.58
C TYR A 91 -1.91 -4.12 9.90
N LEU A 92 -2.31 -4.74 11.01
CA LEU A 92 -1.87 -6.07 11.41
C LEU A 92 -2.17 -7.12 10.33
N THR A 93 -3.28 -6.97 9.62
CA THR A 93 -3.72 -7.92 8.58
C THR A 93 -2.97 -7.73 7.26
N PHE A 94 -2.76 -6.49 6.80
CA PHE A 94 -2.31 -6.22 5.43
C PHE A 94 -0.94 -5.56 5.28
N SER A 95 -0.36 -4.98 6.34
CA SER A 95 0.89 -4.23 6.20
C SER A 95 2.03 -5.13 5.71
N LYS A 96 2.68 -4.74 4.61
CA LYS A 96 3.81 -5.50 4.05
C LYS A 96 5.02 -5.52 4.99
N THR A 97 5.17 -4.51 5.85
CA THR A 97 6.24 -4.43 6.86
C THR A 97 6.19 -5.62 7.82
N LEU A 98 5.00 -6.18 8.03
CA LEU A 98 4.77 -7.33 8.90
C LEU A 98 4.85 -8.67 8.17
N SER A 99 5.05 -8.73 6.85
CA SER A 99 5.02 -9.99 6.08
C SER A 99 5.84 -11.14 6.68
N LYS A 100 6.98 -10.83 7.30
CA LYS A 100 7.87 -11.82 7.94
C LYS A 100 7.60 -12.05 9.44
N SER A 101 6.97 -11.09 10.12
CA SER A 101 6.77 -11.09 11.59
C SER A 101 5.31 -11.02 12.04
N ARG A 102 4.34 -11.03 11.11
CA ARG A 102 2.92 -10.80 11.40
C ARG A 102 2.38 -11.77 12.41
N ARG A 103 2.76 -13.05 12.33
CA ARG A 103 2.32 -14.07 13.27
C ARG A 103 2.76 -13.74 14.70
N ILE A 104 4.05 -13.44 14.90
CA ILE A 104 4.59 -13.12 16.23
C ILE A 104 3.98 -11.82 16.79
N VAL A 105 3.84 -10.81 15.94
CA VAL A 105 3.20 -9.52 16.29
C VAL A 105 1.73 -9.72 16.66
N ARG A 106 0.98 -10.54 15.91
CA ARG A 106 -0.42 -10.88 16.20
C ARG A 106 -0.54 -11.61 17.52
N VAL A 107 0.30 -12.60 17.77
CA VAL A 107 0.32 -13.35 19.04
C VAL A 107 0.58 -12.40 20.21
N ALA A 108 1.55 -11.50 20.08
CA ALA A 108 1.83 -10.48 21.10
C ALA A 108 0.63 -9.55 21.33
N PHE A 109 0.01 -9.04 20.25
CA PHE A 109 -1.19 -8.20 20.33
C PHE A 109 -2.34 -8.90 21.05
N GLU A 110 -2.63 -10.16 20.69
CA GLU A 110 -3.70 -10.92 21.31
C GLU A 110 -3.39 -11.28 22.78
N ALA A 111 -2.13 -11.57 23.10
CA ALA A 111 -1.69 -11.83 24.48
C ALA A 111 -1.87 -10.59 25.36
N LEU A 112 -1.50 -9.40 24.87
CA LEU A 112 -1.70 -8.14 25.57
C LEU A 112 -3.19 -7.90 25.86
N ILE A 113 -4.06 -8.11 24.88
CA ILE A 113 -5.51 -7.98 25.10
C ILE A 113 -5.98 -8.99 26.14
N ARG A 114 -5.64 -10.27 26.01
CA ARG A 114 -6.11 -11.31 26.96
C ARG A 114 -5.65 -11.02 28.39
N ASN A 115 -4.38 -10.64 28.57
CA ASN A 115 -3.75 -10.51 29.87
C ASN A 115 -3.96 -9.14 30.53
N ALA A 116 -4.39 -8.12 29.79
CA ALA A 116 -4.66 -6.81 30.39
C ALA A 116 -5.86 -6.85 31.34
N HIS A 117 -5.77 -6.17 32.48
CA HIS A 117 -6.89 -6.11 33.45
C HIS A 117 -8.09 -5.35 32.86
N LYS A 118 -7.86 -4.18 32.26
CA LYS A 118 -8.86 -3.40 31.50
C LYS A 118 -8.36 -3.10 30.10
N VAL A 119 -9.25 -3.18 29.11
CA VAL A 119 -8.98 -2.78 27.73
C VAL A 119 -9.98 -1.69 27.35
N LEU A 120 -9.48 -0.50 27.03
CA LEU A 120 -10.27 0.61 26.47
C LEU A 120 -10.08 0.62 24.96
N VAL A 121 -11.18 0.52 24.23
CA VAL A 121 -11.19 0.49 22.77
C VAL A 121 -11.96 1.70 22.26
N MET A 122 -11.39 2.42 21.30
CA MET A 122 -12.01 3.58 20.67
C MET A 122 -11.90 3.43 19.15
N ASP A 123 -13.00 3.66 18.45
CA ASP A 123 -13.06 3.70 16.99
C ASP A 123 -14.27 4.53 16.56
N ALA A 124 -14.11 5.39 15.55
CA ALA A 124 -15.21 6.19 15.01
C ALA A 124 -16.16 5.33 14.16
N ASP A 125 -15.63 4.27 13.53
CA ASP A 125 -16.33 3.42 12.57
C ASP A 125 -16.20 1.94 12.97
N LEU A 126 -16.38 1.64 14.27
CA LEU A 126 -16.21 0.29 14.81
C LEU A 126 -17.08 -0.71 14.04
N ASP A 127 -16.44 -1.56 13.25
CA ASP A 127 -17.16 -2.54 12.46
C ASP A 127 -17.41 -3.86 13.22
N LYS A 128 -18.40 -4.61 12.76
CA LYS A 128 -18.78 -5.90 13.35
C LYS A 128 -17.62 -6.89 13.35
N VAL A 129 -16.74 -6.84 12.37
CA VAL A 129 -15.59 -7.74 12.23
C VAL A 129 -14.60 -7.51 13.37
N THR A 130 -14.28 -6.25 13.65
CA THR A 130 -13.44 -5.78 14.74
C THR A 130 -14.06 -6.15 16.08
N TYR A 131 -15.35 -5.85 16.26
CA TYR A 131 -16.10 -6.20 17.47
C TYR A 131 -16.08 -7.72 17.75
N ASP A 132 -16.39 -8.55 16.75
CA ASP A 132 -16.41 -10.01 16.89
C ASP A 132 -15.00 -10.56 17.20
N TYR A 133 -13.96 -9.97 16.61
CA TYR A 133 -12.56 -10.33 16.90
C TYR A 133 -12.20 -10.06 18.37
N LEU A 134 -12.57 -8.88 18.90
CA LEU A 134 -12.36 -8.51 20.31
C LEU A 134 -13.19 -9.40 21.25
N CYS A 135 -14.45 -9.69 20.91
CA CYS A 135 -15.28 -10.65 21.62
C CYS A 135 -14.62 -12.04 21.71
N GLY A 136 -13.97 -12.48 20.64
CA GLY A 136 -13.22 -13.74 20.60
C GLY A 136 -11.93 -13.73 21.43
N LEU A 137 -11.48 -12.58 21.94
CA LEU A 137 -10.31 -12.45 22.81
C LEU A 137 -10.68 -12.33 24.28
N LYS A 138 -11.64 -11.47 24.62
CA LYS A 138 -12.06 -11.20 26.02
C LYS A 138 -13.30 -11.96 26.48
N GLY A 139 -14.07 -12.51 25.53
CA GLY A 139 -15.40 -13.06 25.79
C GLY A 139 -16.48 -11.98 25.77
N LYS A 140 -17.56 -12.22 25.04
CA LYS A 140 -18.64 -11.23 24.82
C LYS A 140 -19.24 -10.65 26.11
N LYS A 141 -19.33 -11.45 27.18
CA LYS A 141 -19.88 -11.02 28.48
C LYS A 141 -19.01 -9.99 29.20
N ASN A 142 -17.75 -9.86 28.81
CA ASN A 142 -16.76 -8.96 29.41
C ASN A 142 -16.55 -7.69 28.58
N ILE A 143 -17.42 -7.43 27.59
CA ILE A 143 -17.32 -6.26 26.71
C ILE A 143 -18.58 -5.42 26.89
N GLU A 144 -18.37 -4.18 27.30
CA GLU A 144 -19.37 -3.12 27.30
C GLU A 144 -19.14 -2.22 26.08
N VAL A 145 -20.21 -1.90 25.35
CA VAL A 145 -20.16 -1.04 24.17
C VAL A 145 -20.97 0.21 24.46
N VAL A 146 -20.34 1.35 24.31
CA VAL A 146 -20.99 2.66 24.33
C VAL A 146 -21.00 3.18 22.90
N VAL A 147 -22.18 3.39 22.34
CA VAL A 147 -22.34 3.96 21.00
C VAL A 147 -22.78 5.42 21.16
N ASN A 148 -22.07 6.32 20.50
CA ASN A 148 -22.44 7.71 20.42
C ASN A 148 -23.21 7.95 19.12
N ASP A 149 -24.54 7.91 19.20
CA ASP A 149 -25.44 8.03 18.03
C ASP A 149 -25.71 9.49 17.64
N PHE A 150 -25.01 10.45 18.27
CA PHE A 150 -25.16 11.86 17.95
C PHE A 150 -24.53 12.18 16.59
N VAL A 151 -25.39 12.49 15.61
CA VAL A 151 -24.98 13.02 14.31
C VAL A 151 -25.09 14.54 14.35
N PRO A 152 -23.97 15.28 14.35
CA PRO A 152 -24.03 16.73 14.25
C PRO A 152 -24.50 17.13 12.85
N GLU A 153 -25.44 18.08 12.76
CA GLU A 153 -25.71 18.74 11.49
C GLU A 153 -24.46 19.55 11.09
N LYS A 154 -23.84 19.18 9.96
CA LYS A 154 -22.68 19.90 9.44
C LYS A 154 -23.20 20.96 8.46
N ASN A 155 -23.22 22.21 8.91
CA ASN A 155 -23.53 23.38 8.07
C ASN A 155 -22.42 23.71 7.03
N ILE A 156 -21.71 22.70 6.54
CA ILE A 156 -20.65 22.82 5.54
C ILE A 156 -21.16 22.20 4.24
N PRO A 157 -21.46 22.99 3.19
CA PRO A 157 -21.91 22.46 1.92
C PRO A 157 -20.77 21.66 1.24
N LEU A 158 -21.13 20.50 0.70
CA LEU A 158 -20.22 19.62 -0.04
C LEU A 158 -20.67 19.57 -1.50
N TYR A 159 -19.84 20.08 -2.41
CA TYR A 159 -20.12 20.17 -3.84
C TYR A 159 -19.37 19.10 -4.63
N SER A 160 -20.10 18.20 -5.29
CA SER A 160 -19.54 17.17 -6.17
C SER A 160 -19.38 17.69 -7.60
N PHE A 161 -18.23 17.41 -8.21
CA PHE A 161 -17.97 17.72 -9.63
C PHE A 161 -18.05 16.43 -10.45
N GLU A 162 -18.55 16.53 -11.68
CA GLU A 162 -18.57 15.42 -12.64
C GLU A 162 -17.14 15.09 -13.12
N LYS A 163 -16.38 16.12 -13.51
CA LYS A 163 -15.01 15.94 -14.04
C LYS A 163 -13.95 16.49 -13.11
N LYS A 164 -12.88 15.71 -12.92
CA LYS A 164 -11.69 16.12 -12.16
C LYS A 164 -11.10 17.46 -12.63
N THR A 165 -11.12 17.70 -13.94
CA THR A 165 -10.58 18.93 -14.54
C THR A 165 -11.39 20.16 -14.19
N GLU A 166 -12.71 20.04 -14.01
CA GLU A 166 -13.59 21.13 -13.59
C GLU A 166 -13.29 21.52 -12.14
N LEU A 167 -13.21 20.54 -11.23
CA LEU A 167 -12.81 20.75 -9.83
C LEU A 167 -11.48 21.50 -9.73
N LEU A 168 -10.46 21.03 -10.44
CA LEU A 168 -9.12 21.61 -10.38
C LEU A 168 -9.05 23.00 -11.02
N SER A 169 -9.86 23.26 -12.05
CA SER A 169 -9.97 24.60 -12.63
C SER A 169 -10.70 25.55 -11.68
N HIS A 170 -11.71 25.06 -10.95
CA HIS A 170 -12.39 25.82 -9.89
C HIS A 170 -11.43 26.14 -8.73
N MET A 171 -10.56 25.19 -8.35
CA MET A 171 -9.49 25.43 -7.37
C MET A 171 -8.60 26.60 -7.79
N CYS A 172 -8.13 26.62 -9.04
CA CYS A 172 -7.34 27.75 -9.56
C CYS A 172 -8.13 29.07 -9.53
N HIS A 173 -9.44 29.06 -9.77
CA HIS A 173 -10.27 30.26 -9.63
C HIS A 173 -10.33 30.76 -8.18
N ILE A 174 -10.58 29.88 -7.21
CA ILE A 174 -10.58 30.21 -5.77
C ILE A 174 -9.24 30.81 -5.33
N LEU A 175 -8.13 30.26 -5.81
CA LEU A 175 -6.80 30.80 -5.51
C LEU A 175 -6.57 32.19 -6.12
N ARG A 176 -7.08 32.46 -7.33
CA ARG A 176 -6.97 33.78 -7.99
C ARG A 176 -7.70 34.88 -7.21
N ILE A 177 -8.82 34.56 -6.56
CA ILE A 177 -9.58 35.51 -5.74
C ILE A 177 -9.09 35.58 -4.29
N GLY A 178 -7.98 34.92 -3.96
CA GLY A 178 -7.32 35.00 -2.65
C GLY A 178 -7.83 34.00 -1.60
N GLY A 179 -8.59 32.97 -2.00
CA GLY A 179 -9.03 31.93 -1.07
C GLY A 179 -7.88 31.05 -0.57
N LYS A 180 -7.92 30.68 0.71
CA LYS A 180 -6.97 29.74 1.31
C LYS A 180 -7.55 28.33 1.32
N ILE A 181 -6.75 27.33 0.95
CA ILE A 181 -7.28 25.98 0.71
C ILE A 181 -6.50 24.88 1.42
N TYR A 182 -7.25 23.87 1.87
CA TYR A 182 -6.73 22.54 2.18
C TYR A 182 -7.07 21.60 1.02
N PHE A 183 -6.06 20.95 0.44
CA PHE A 183 -6.22 19.98 -0.64
C PHE A 183 -5.95 18.57 -0.12
N ALA A 184 -7.02 17.77 -0.07
CA ALA A 184 -7.05 16.42 0.45
C ALA A 184 -7.08 15.41 -0.71
N CYS A 185 -6.03 14.61 -0.91
CA CYS A 185 -5.97 13.68 -2.04
C CYS A 185 -5.30 12.36 -1.71
N ASN A 186 -5.98 11.23 -1.97
CA ASN A 186 -5.40 9.91 -1.75
C ASN A 186 -4.34 9.51 -2.79
N SER A 187 -3.90 10.40 -3.68
CA SER A 187 -2.87 10.16 -4.69
C SER A 187 -1.65 11.06 -4.50
N LYS A 188 -0.51 10.46 -4.11
CA LYS A 188 0.78 11.15 -4.02
C LYS A 188 1.13 11.89 -5.32
N SER A 189 0.98 11.23 -6.47
CA SER A 189 1.36 11.81 -7.76
C SER A 189 0.50 13.01 -8.13
N GLU A 190 -0.80 12.99 -7.80
CA GLU A 190 -1.67 14.14 -8.02
C GLU A 190 -1.27 15.31 -7.10
N VAL A 191 -0.95 15.08 -5.82
CA VAL A 191 -0.45 16.13 -4.90
C VAL A 191 0.83 16.79 -5.43
N VAL A 192 1.79 16.00 -5.93
CA VAL A 192 3.04 16.51 -6.50
C VAL A 192 2.77 17.35 -7.76
N ILE A 193 1.86 16.89 -8.63
CA ILE A 193 1.46 17.64 -9.84
C ILE A 193 0.80 18.97 -9.45
N GLN A 194 -0.17 18.95 -8.53
CA GLN A 194 -0.86 20.18 -8.11
C GLN A 194 0.08 21.16 -7.42
N THR A 195 0.99 20.68 -6.57
CA THR A 195 2.02 21.52 -5.95
C THR A 195 2.84 22.26 -7.01
N ALA A 196 3.26 21.56 -8.08
CA ALA A 196 4.07 22.16 -9.14
C ALA A 196 3.27 23.16 -9.99
N ILE A 197 2.02 22.86 -10.33
CA ILE A 197 1.13 23.77 -11.07
C ILE A 197 0.89 25.05 -10.25
N ILE A 198 0.53 24.90 -8.97
CA ILE A 198 0.22 26.02 -8.08
C ILE A 198 1.45 26.92 -7.90
N LYS A 199 2.63 26.35 -7.63
CA LYS A 199 3.86 27.15 -7.49
C LYS A 199 4.24 27.90 -8.76
N ALA A 200 3.92 27.35 -9.93
CA ALA A 200 4.19 28.00 -11.21
C ALA A 200 3.18 29.12 -11.53
N GLN A 201 1.90 28.91 -11.25
CA GLN A 201 0.83 29.89 -11.55
C GLN A 201 0.67 30.97 -10.47
N PHE A 202 1.00 30.64 -9.22
CA PHE A 202 0.79 31.49 -8.05
C PHE A 202 2.09 31.60 -7.22
N PRO A 203 3.17 32.17 -7.78
CA PRO A 203 4.49 32.18 -7.14
C PRO A 203 4.53 32.95 -5.81
N ASN A 204 3.57 33.85 -5.57
CA ASN A 204 3.46 34.64 -4.35
C ASN A 204 2.73 33.92 -3.21
N LEU A 205 2.06 32.79 -3.47
CA LEU A 205 1.33 32.04 -2.45
C LEU A 205 2.27 31.09 -1.70
N ARG A 206 2.08 30.99 -0.39
CA ARG A 206 2.87 30.12 0.48
C ARG A 206 2.27 28.72 0.46
N VAL A 207 3.00 27.77 -0.12
CA VAL A 207 2.51 26.40 -0.37
C VAL A 207 3.27 25.37 0.47
N MET A 208 2.55 24.66 1.33
CA MET A 208 3.02 23.45 2.00
C MET A 208 2.44 22.22 1.32
N SER A 209 3.26 21.19 1.07
CA SER A 209 2.76 19.90 0.62
C SER A 209 3.36 18.74 1.40
N ILE A 210 2.53 17.77 1.77
CA ILE A 210 2.90 16.60 2.58
C ILE A 210 2.48 15.35 1.85
N THR A 211 3.46 14.51 1.55
CA THR A 211 3.25 13.20 0.93
C THR A 211 4.15 12.15 1.56
N SER A 212 4.00 10.89 1.16
CA SER A 212 4.91 9.83 1.60
C SER A 212 6.37 10.13 1.26
N ASP A 213 6.64 11.01 0.29
CA ASP A 213 8.00 11.35 -0.17
C ASP A 213 8.78 12.30 0.75
N ASN A 214 8.08 13.13 1.52
CA ASN A 214 8.71 14.12 2.40
C ASN A 214 8.24 14.03 3.85
N SER A 215 7.26 13.18 4.19
CA SER A 215 6.77 13.02 5.57
C SER A 215 7.84 12.57 6.58
N ASN A 216 9.00 12.12 6.12
CA ASN A 216 10.13 11.76 6.96
C ASN A 216 11.16 12.86 7.14
N GLU A 217 11.05 13.96 6.40
CA GLU A 217 11.94 15.11 6.55
C GLU A 217 11.68 15.77 7.90
N GLU A 218 12.75 16.18 8.57
CA GLU A 218 12.69 16.77 9.91
C GLU A 218 11.77 18.00 9.95
N ALA A 219 11.90 18.89 8.96
CA ALA A 219 11.05 20.07 8.83
C ALA A 219 9.55 19.71 8.70
N ILE A 220 9.20 18.64 7.99
CA ILE A 220 7.81 18.21 7.81
C ILE A 220 7.28 17.53 9.09
N ARG A 221 8.12 16.76 9.79
CA ARG A 221 7.77 16.19 11.09
C ARG A 221 7.54 17.29 12.11
N GLU A 222 8.39 18.32 12.14
CA GLU A 222 8.23 19.46 13.04
C GLU A 222 6.99 20.28 12.66
N PHE A 223 6.76 20.50 11.37
CA PHE A 223 5.53 21.12 10.87
C PHE A 223 4.29 20.38 11.37
N ALA A 224 4.25 19.05 11.24
CA ALA A 224 3.13 18.22 11.65
C ALA A 224 2.93 18.16 13.17
N LYS A 225 4.01 18.21 13.96
CA LYS A 225 3.94 18.23 15.44
C LYS A 225 3.19 19.46 15.96
N ASN A 226 3.40 20.63 15.36
CA ASN A 226 2.75 21.88 15.74
C ASN A 226 1.82 22.36 14.62
N LEU A 227 1.04 21.44 14.03
CA LEU A 227 0.25 21.70 12.82
C LEU A 227 -0.59 22.97 12.91
N ASN A 228 -1.39 23.14 13.97
CA ASN A 228 -2.31 24.27 14.12
C ASN A 228 -1.59 25.63 14.27
N GLU A 229 -0.37 25.64 14.81
CA GLU A 229 0.46 26.84 14.90
C GLU A 229 1.12 27.16 13.55
N ASN A 230 1.59 26.12 12.84
CA ASN A 230 2.36 26.30 11.61
C ASN A 230 1.49 26.53 10.37
N VAL A 231 0.26 26.00 10.30
CA VAL A 231 -0.59 26.10 9.10
C VAL A 231 -0.97 27.53 8.75
N ILE A 232 -1.01 28.44 9.72
CA ILE A 232 -1.38 29.85 9.53
C ILE A 232 -0.39 30.59 8.61
N ASP A 233 0.84 30.08 8.50
CA ASP A 233 1.91 30.62 7.66
C ASP A 233 1.80 30.19 6.18
N TYR A 234 0.81 29.37 5.84
CA TYR A 234 0.64 28.84 4.49
C TYR A 234 -0.74 29.18 3.94
N ASP A 235 -0.81 29.66 2.71
CA ASP A 235 -2.10 29.92 2.06
C ASP A 235 -2.73 28.62 1.53
N ILE A 236 -1.88 27.61 1.31
CA ILE A 236 -2.26 26.32 0.72
C ILE A 236 -1.55 25.18 1.45
N LEU A 237 -2.32 24.19 1.90
CA LEU A 237 -1.81 22.90 2.36
C LEU A 237 -2.31 21.78 1.47
N LEU A 238 -1.42 21.09 0.75
CA LEU A 238 -1.76 19.89 -0.01
C LEU A 238 -1.27 18.62 0.70
N ALA A 239 -2.14 17.67 0.93
CA ALA A 239 -1.76 16.45 1.64
C ALA A 239 -2.24 15.18 0.93
N SER A 240 -1.39 14.15 0.97
CA SER A 240 -1.81 12.77 0.84
C SER A 240 -2.12 12.16 2.22
N PRO A 241 -2.65 10.92 2.31
CA PRO A 241 -2.95 10.27 3.59
C PRO A 241 -1.75 10.10 4.54
N SER A 242 -0.55 10.51 4.08
CA SER A 242 0.70 10.59 4.84
C SER A 242 0.71 11.67 5.91
N ILE A 243 -0.08 12.75 5.78
CA ILE A 243 -0.39 13.60 6.93
C ILE A 243 -1.23 12.72 7.88
N GLY A 244 -0.69 12.44 9.07
CA GLY A 244 -1.09 11.34 9.96
C GLY A 244 -2.57 11.29 10.33
N THR A 245 -3.08 10.12 10.74
CA THR A 245 -4.33 10.07 11.53
C THR A 245 -4.08 10.74 12.88
N GLY A 246 -5.09 11.43 13.42
CA GLY A 246 -4.97 12.26 14.63
C GLY A 246 -4.57 13.73 14.41
N CYS A 247 -4.17 14.14 13.20
CA CYS A 247 -3.84 15.54 12.90
C CYS A 247 -5.08 16.33 12.42
N ASP A 248 -5.73 17.05 13.33
CA ASP A 248 -6.86 17.94 13.03
C ASP A 248 -6.42 19.39 12.82
N ILE A 249 -6.92 20.04 11.75
CA ILE A 249 -6.79 21.48 11.53
C ILE A 249 -8.01 22.14 12.17
N SER A 250 -7.83 22.63 13.39
CA SER A 250 -8.87 23.21 14.24
C SER A 250 -8.90 24.74 14.20
N VAL A 251 -7.84 25.37 13.67
CA VAL A 251 -7.77 26.82 13.47
C VAL A 251 -8.61 27.28 12.29
N GLU A 252 -9.16 28.49 12.38
CA GLU A 252 -9.96 29.11 11.32
C GLU A 252 -9.04 29.81 10.31
N HIS A 253 -8.61 29.07 9.28
CA HIS A 253 -7.61 29.59 8.35
C HIS A 253 -7.83 29.15 6.89
N PHE A 254 -8.05 27.86 6.64
CA PHE A 254 -8.36 27.37 5.29
C PHE A 254 -9.87 27.48 5.04
N ASP A 255 -10.25 28.44 4.21
CA ASP A 255 -11.65 28.72 3.85
C ASP A 255 -12.31 27.52 3.14
N TYR A 256 -11.58 26.79 2.31
CA TYR A 256 -12.14 25.77 1.44
C TYR A 256 -11.33 24.47 1.49
N THR A 257 -12.03 23.34 1.35
CA THR A 257 -11.41 22.02 1.21
C THR A 257 -11.65 21.47 -0.18
N PHE A 258 -10.58 21.10 -0.89
CA PHE A 258 -10.65 20.42 -2.18
C PHE A 258 -10.30 18.94 -2.01
N VAL A 259 -11.13 18.03 -2.51
CA VAL A 259 -10.97 16.58 -2.33
C VAL A 259 -10.85 15.86 -3.67
N ILE A 260 -9.82 15.03 -3.81
CA ILE A 260 -9.70 14.09 -4.93
C ILE A 260 -9.57 12.65 -4.41
N GLY A 261 -10.58 11.84 -4.72
CA GLY A 261 -10.56 10.40 -4.49
C GLY A 261 -10.21 9.64 -5.76
N ALA A 262 -8.95 9.20 -5.89
CA ALA A 262 -8.54 8.27 -6.93
C ALA A 262 -8.90 6.83 -6.55
N ARG A 263 -9.30 6.02 -7.54
CA ARG A 263 -9.55 4.59 -7.37
C ARG A 263 -8.30 3.82 -6.91
N ARG A 264 -8.51 2.68 -6.25
CA ARG A 264 -7.47 1.71 -5.83
C ARG A 264 -6.35 2.29 -4.95
N SER A 265 -6.62 3.37 -4.22
CA SER A 265 -5.67 3.93 -3.25
C SER A 265 -6.12 3.63 -1.82
N THR A 266 -7.13 4.35 -1.33
CA THR A 266 -7.73 4.15 0.00
C THR A 266 -9.21 3.85 -0.13
N ASN A 267 -9.81 3.29 0.92
CA ASN A 267 -11.26 3.11 0.97
C ASN A 267 -11.98 4.48 1.16
N HIS A 268 -13.31 4.47 1.03
CA HIS A 268 -14.14 5.68 1.15
C HIS A 268 -14.10 6.33 2.55
N ARG A 269 -13.97 5.52 3.62
CA ARG A 269 -13.92 6.03 5.01
C ARG A 269 -12.61 6.75 5.28
N ASP A 270 -11.48 6.17 4.88
CA ASP A 270 -10.16 6.81 4.97
C ASP A 270 -10.14 8.13 4.20
N LEU A 271 -10.81 8.19 3.04
CA LEU A 271 -10.92 9.41 2.23
C LEU A 271 -11.78 10.48 2.94
N LEU A 272 -12.87 10.08 3.58
CA LEU A 272 -13.73 10.97 4.35
C LEU A 272 -13.05 11.49 5.62
N GLN A 273 -12.28 10.63 6.30
CA GLN A 273 -11.40 11.04 7.41
C GLN A 273 -10.36 12.05 6.92
N HIS A 274 -9.78 11.83 5.74
CA HIS A 274 -8.80 12.73 5.15
C HIS A 274 -9.39 14.11 4.76
N MET A 275 -10.62 14.13 4.25
CA MET A 275 -11.40 15.33 3.95
C MET A 275 -11.72 16.13 5.22
N SER A 276 -12.20 15.45 6.27
CA SER A 276 -12.77 16.08 7.47
C SER A 276 -11.74 16.76 8.39
N ARG A 277 -10.44 16.72 8.05
CA ARG A 277 -9.38 17.34 8.85
C ARG A 277 -9.47 18.85 8.95
N ASN A 278 -9.95 19.51 7.90
CA ASN A 278 -10.24 20.95 7.97
C ASN A 278 -11.62 21.15 8.60
N ARG A 279 -11.65 21.31 9.92
CA ARG A 279 -12.89 21.32 10.72
C ARG A 279 -13.73 22.59 10.54
N LYS A 280 -13.12 23.68 10.07
CA LYS A 280 -13.74 25.01 9.92
C LYS A 280 -13.86 25.47 8.47
N ALA A 281 -13.90 24.54 7.51
CA ALA A 281 -14.11 24.86 6.11
C ALA A 281 -15.49 25.52 5.91
N LYS A 282 -15.55 26.55 5.06
CA LYS A 282 -16.79 27.21 4.62
C LYS A 282 -17.51 26.39 3.56
N ALA A 283 -16.77 25.66 2.72
CA ALA A 283 -17.31 24.71 1.76
C ALA A 283 -16.28 23.63 1.40
N ILE A 284 -16.78 22.50 0.94
CA ILE A 284 -15.98 21.38 0.44
C ILE A 284 -16.31 21.18 -1.04
N PHE A 285 -15.29 21.03 -1.87
CA PHE A 285 -15.42 20.74 -3.30
C PHE A 285 -14.72 19.42 -3.59
N CYS A 286 -15.40 18.47 -4.23
CA CYS A 286 -14.85 17.13 -4.40
C CYS A 286 -15.07 16.55 -5.80
N TRP A 287 -14.14 15.69 -6.19
CA TRP A 287 -14.28 14.77 -7.30
C TRP A 287 -13.78 13.40 -6.82
N ILE A 288 -14.68 12.42 -6.85
CA ILE A 288 -14.35 11.03 -6.55
C ILE A 288 -14.46 10.23 -7.84
N ASP A 289 -13.47 9.40 -8.15
CA ASP A 289 -13.45 8.58 -9.36
C ASP A 289 -14.72 7.73 -9.42
N PRO A 290 -15.61 7.95 -10.42
CA PRO A 290 -16.90 7.26 -10.51
C PRO A 290 -16.76 5.88 -11.14
N THR A 291 -15.55 5.46 -11.52
CA THR A 291 -15.32 4.15 -12.15
C THR A 291 -15.73 3.03 -11.21
N GLU A 292 -16.70 2.22 -11.64
CA GLU A 292 -17.11 1.02 -10.91
C GLU A 292 -16.16 -0.16 -11.16
N GLU A 293 -15.98 -0.99 -10.14
CA GLU A 293 -15.23 -2.24 -10.19
C GLU A 293 -16.12 -3.42 -9.76
N ASN A 294 -15.67 -4.66 -10.01
CA ASN A 294 -16.45 -5.87 -9.71
C ASN A 294 -15.62 -6.91 -8.96
N HIS A 295 -15.10 -6.52 -7.81
CA HIS A 295 -14.46 -7.41 -6.87
C HIS A 295 -15.50 -8.19 -6.04
N PRO A 296 -15.28 -9.49 -5.73
CA PRO A 296 -16.13 -10.27 -4.84
C PRO A 296 -16.27 -9.58 -3.51
N ILE A 297 -17.49 -9.57 -3.00
CA ILE A 297 -17.82 -8.93 -1.73
C ILE A 297 -18.11 -9.97 -0.64
N ASP A 298 -17.97 -11.26 -0.95
CA ASP A 298 -18.12 -12.36 0.00
C ASP A 298 -16.79 -12.62 0.71
N PRO A 299 -16.71 -12.50 2.05
CA PRO A 299 -15.53 -12.86 2.81
C PRO A 299 -15.04 -14.30 2.55
N GLU A 300 -15.95 -15.25 2.33
CA GLU A 300 -15.57 -16.66 2.15
C GLU A 300 -14.86 -16.90 0.82
N TYR A 301 -15.18 -16.10 -0.21
CA TYR A 301 -14.43 -16.12 -1.47
C TYR A 301 -12.93 -15.88 -1.21
N TYR A 302 -12.58 -14.84 -0.45
CA TYR A 302 -11.17 -14.52 -0.17
C TYR A 302 -10.49 -15.54 0.74
N ARG A 303 -11.24 -16.11 1.70
CA ARG A 303 -10.73 -17.17 2.58
C ARG A 303 -10.38 -18.41 1.78
N LYS A 304 -11.32 -18.87 0.96
CA LYS A 304 -11.15 -20.01 0.07
C LYS A 304 -10.01 -19.76 -0.90
N GLU A 305 -9.94 -18.58 -1.49
CA GLU A 305 -8.86 -18.18 -2.39
C GLU A 305 -7.46 -18.30 -1.73
N CYS A 306 -7.31 -17.86 -0.48
CA CYS A 306 -6.05 -17.99 0.27
C CYS A 306 -5.69 -19.45 0.56
N VAL A 307 -6.67 -20.26 0.98
CA VAL A 307 -6.44 -21.68 1.29
C VAL A 307 -6.09 -22.46 0.02
N GLU A 308 -6.87 -22.29 -1.05
CA GLU A 308 -6.61 -22.94 -2.33
C GLU A 308 -5.28 -22.53 -2.92
N ARG A 309 -4.90 -21.23 -2.85
CA ARG A 309 -3.56 -20.80 -3.27
C ARG A 309 -2.47 -21.54 -2.50
N ALA A 310 -2.58 -21.64 -1.18
CA ALA A 310 -1.60 -22.32 -0.35
C ALA A 310 -1.55 -23.84 -0.64
N VAL A 311 -2.70 -24.48 -0.87
CA VAL A 311 -2.79 -25.90 -1.24
C VAL A 311 -2.20 -26.14 -2.63
N ASP A 312 -2.59 -25.36 -3.63
CA ASP A 312 -2.10 -25.49 -5.00
C ASP A 312 -0.59 -25.25 -5.07
N THR A 313 -0.07 -24.24 -4.35
CA THR A 313 1.37 -24.04 -4.20
C THR A 313 2.04 -25.26 -3.55
N GLY A 314 1.48 -25.81 -2.48
CA GLY A 314 2.00 -27.02 -1.81
C GLY A 314 2.02 -28.25 -2.72
N LEU A 315 0.99 -28.45 -3.54
CA LEU A 315 0.93 -29.53 -4.53
C LEU A 315 2.02 -29.37 -5.59
N ILE A 316 2.23 -28.15 -6.09
CA ILE A 316 3.24 -27.88 -7.12
C ILE A 316 4.65 -28.15 -6.59
N VAL A 317 4.95 -27.79 -5.34
CA VAL A 317 6.29 -27.97 -4.76
C VAL A 317 6.50 -29.35 -4.11
N GLY A 318 5.56 -30.29 -4.23
CA GLY A 318 5.71 -31.69 -3.84
C GLY A 318 5.22 -32.10 -2.44
N TYR A 319 4.22 -31.43 -1.86
CA TYR A 319 3.61 -31.79 -0.56
C TYR A 319 2.11 -32.12 -0.66
N ASP A 320 1.69 -33.30 -0.16
CA ASP A 320 0.30 -33.64 0.22
C ASP A 320 0.15 -34.96 1.05
N VAL A 321 -0.88 -35.79 0.76
CA VAL A 321 -2.02 -36.22 1.63
C VAL A 321 -1.68 -37.08 2.85
N GLN A 322 -0.46 -37.59 3.00
CA GLN A 322 0.01 -38.23 4.24
C GLN A 322 1.50 -37.95 4.58
N GLY A 323 2.23 -37.12 3.82
CA GLY A 323 3.67 -36.87 4.04
C GLY A 323 4.02 -35.59 4.78
N ARG A 324 3.16 -34.55 4.69
CA ARG A 324 3.14 -33.26 5.45
C ARG A 324 4.38 -32.35 5.26
N ARG A 325 4.32 -31.01 5.39
CA ARG A 325 3.43 -30.14 6.20
C ARG A 325 2.59 -29.17 5.36
N ILE A 326 1.28 -29.18 5.67
CA ILE A 326 0.32 -28.09 5.45
C ILE A 326 0.80 -26.88 6.28
N PRO A 327 0.70 -25.62 5.79
CA PRO A 327 1.16 -24.44 6.52
C PRO A 327 0.75 -24.48 7.99
N ALA A 328 1.68 -24.09 8.87
CA ALA A 328 1.53 -24.12 10.33
C ALA A 328 0.11 -23.68 10.72
N ALA A 329 -0.72 -24.66 11.10
CA ALA A 329 -2.14 -24.55 11.44
C ALA A 329 -2.86 -23.33 10.84
N ILE A 330 -3.67 -23.52 9.77
CA ILE A 330 -4.52 -22.46 9.19
C ILE A 330 -5.13 -21.63 10.32
N GLU A 331 -4.61 -20.41 10.50
CA GLU A 331 -4.99 -19.57 11.63
C GLU A 331 -6.36 -18.98 11.36
N GLN A 332 -7.40 -19.74 11.67
CA GLN A 332 -8.78 -19.45 11.26
C GLN A 332 -9.23 -18.04 11.63
N ARG A 333 -8.78 -17.54 12.79
CA ARG A 333 -9.10 -16.18 13.25
C ARG A 333 -8.51 -15.12 12.33
N GLN A 334 -7.25 -15.27 11.95
CA GLN A 334 -6.55 -14.36 11.06
C GLN A 334 -7.10 -14.45 9.62
N LEU A 335 -7.40 -15.66 9.15
CA LEU A 335 -8.03 -15.87 7.85
C LEU A 335 -9.45 -15.26 7.77
N LYS A 336 -10.25 -15.36 8.84
CA LYS A 336 -11.56 -14.69 8.95
C LYS A 336 -11.42 -13.17 8.85
N LEU A 337 -10.47 -12.59 9.60
CA LEU A 337 -10.19 -11.15 9.59
C LEU A 337 -9.76 -10.68 8.19
N TYR A 338 -8.85 -11.41 7.55
CA TYR A 338 -8.38 -11.15 6.20
C TYR A 338 -9.53 -11.14 5.18
N GLY A 339 -10.34 -12.21 5.15
CA GLY A 339 -11.44 -12.31 4.20
C GLY A 339 -12.49 -11.22 4.39
N ALA A 340 -12.82 -10.91 5.64
CA ALA A 340 -13.81 -9.89 5.97
C ALA A 340 -13.35 -8.48 5.58
N TYR A 341 -12.11 -8.08 5.89
CA TYR A 341 -11.61 -6.77 5.47
C TYR A 341 -11.37 -6.66 3.96
N LYS A 342 -10.97 -7.75 3.28
CA LYS A 342 -10.89 -7.76 1.81
C LYS A 342 -12.25 -7.54 1.16
N ALA A 343 -13.29 -8.17 1.69
CA ALA A 343 -14.66 -7.97 1.24
C ALA A 343 -15.14 -6.53 1.49
N GLN A 344 -14.84 -5.94 2.64
CA GLN A 344 -15.14 -4.53 2.90
C GLN A 344 -14.42 -3.57 1.94
N ASP A 345 -13.14 -3.83 1.64
CA ASP A 345 -12.40 -3.05 0.64
C ASP A 345 -13.01 -3.19 -0.74
N ALA A 346 -13.41 -4.41 -1.12
CA ALA A 346 -14.10 -4.65 -2.37
C ALA A 346 -15.41 -3.88 -2.46
N ILE A 347 -16.24 -3.88 -1.40
CA ILE A 347 -17.48 -3.08 -1.35
C ILE A 347 -17.15 -1.61 -1.59
N SER A 348 -16.14 -1.08 -0.90
CA SER A 348 -15.72 0.31 -1.06
C SER A 348 -15.19 0.59 -2.47
N HIS A 349 -14.34 -0.27 -3.03
CA HIS A 349 -13.65 -0.01 -4.29
C HIS A 349 -14.56 -0.21 -5.50
N ASN A 350 -15.50 -1.15 -5.42
CA ASN A 350 -16.49 -1.38 -6.47
C ASN A 350 -17.33 -0.14 -6.77
N LYS A 351 -17.60 0.68 -5.74
CA LYS A 351 -18.47 1.85 -5.81
C LYS A 351 -17.92 3.00 -4.96
N LEU A 352 -16.68 3.44 -5.24
CA LEU A 352 -15.97 4.40 -4.39
C LEU A 352 -16.72 5.73 -4.23
N ALA A 353 -17.17 6.32 -5.34
CA ALA A 353 -17.90 7.59 -5.33
C ALA A 353 -19.23 7.49 -4.59
N GLU A 354 -20.07 6.50 -4.92
CA GLU A 354 -21.38 6.29 -4.29
C GLU A 354 -21.24 6.09 -2.77
N ASN A 355 -20.35 5.19 -2.33
CA ASN A 355 -20.14 4.94 -0.91
C ASN A 355 -19.61 6.17 -0.17
N PHE A 356 -18.74 6.96 -0.80
CA PHE A 356 -18.23 8.20 -0.20
C PHE A 356 -19.34 9.23 0.03
N TYR A 357 -20.17 9.49 -0.98
CA TYR A 357 -21.25 10.47 -0.85
C TYR A 357 -22.32 10.02 0.14
N LEU A 358 -22.72 8.74 0.10
CA LEU A 358 -23.66 8.18 1.08
C LEU A 358 -23.13 8.29 2.50
N GLN A 359 -21.86 7.95 2.73
CA GLN A 359 -21.25 8.07 4.06
C GLN A 359 -21.16 9.54 4.50
N ALA A 360 -20.87 10.47 3.59
CA ALA A 360 -20.86 11.90 3.90
C ALA A 360 -22.26 12.39 4.34
N GLU A 361 -23.33 11.97 3.66
CA GLU A 361 -24.70 12.31 4.06
C GLU A 361 -25.04 11.74 5.45
N LEU A 362 -24.65 10.48 5.73
CA LEU A 362 -24.83 9.86 7.05
C LEU A 362 -24.05 10.59 8.16
N GLU A 363 -22.91 11.21 7.83
CA GLU A 363 -22.14 12.06 8.74
C GLU A 363 -22.68 13.50 8.87
N GLY A 364 -23.81 13.81 8.25
CA GLY A 364 -24.49 15.10 8.35
C GLY A 364 -24.03 16.17 7.34
N TYR A 365 -23.27 15.81 6.31
CA TYR A 365 -22.93 16.74 5.22
C TYR A 365 -24.08 16.88 4.22
N GLN A 366 -24.27 18.09 3.67
CA GLN A 366 -25.20 18.34 2.57
C GLN A 366 -24.48 18.21 1.23
N VAL A 367 -24.65 17.06 0.57
CA VAL A 367 -24.06 16.80 -0.77
C VAL A 367 -24.90 17.46 -1.85
N LYS A 368 -24.27 18.26 -2.72
CA LYS A 368 -24.88 18.96 -3.85
C LYS A 368 -24.05 18.79 -5.09
N GLU A 369 -24.69 18.56 -6.23
CA GLU A 369 -24.00 18.55 -7.52
C GLU A 369 -23.61 19.98 -7.92
N CYS A 370 -22.37 20.15 -8.36
CA CYS A 370 -21.88 21.41 -8.91
C CYS A 370 -22.17 21.46 -10.41
N THR A 371 -23.09 22.34 -10.81
CA THR A 371 -23.50 22.53 -12.21
C THR A 371 -22.84 23.75 -12.86
N ALA A 372 -21.87 24.38 -12.20
CA ALA A 372 -21.21 25.56 -12.73
C ALA A 372 -20.28 25.20 -13.90
N GLU A 373 -20.43 25.87 -15.04
CA GLU A 373 -19.49 25.75 -16.15
C GLU A 373 -18.15 26.38 -15.75
N VAL A 374 -17.07 25.60 -15.87
CA VAL A 374 -15.71 26.05 -15.57
C VAL A 374 -14.83 25.86 -16.80
N GLU A 375 -14.14 26.91 -17.23
CA GLU A 375 -13.13 26.85 -18.30
C GLU A 375 -11.98 25.91 -17.89
N THR A 376 -11.74 24.83 -18.65
CA THR A 376 -10.77 23.78 -18.29
C THR A 376 -9.56 23.66 -19.23
N LEU A 377 -9.58 24.36 -20.37
CA LEU A 377 -8.58 24.16 -21.43
C LEU A 377 -7.18 24.62 -21.00
N GLU A 378 -7.08 25.81 -20.40
CA GLU A 378 -5.82 26.37 -19.90
C GLU A 378 -5.17 25.42 -18.88
N TYR A 379 -5.96 24.98 -17.90
CA TYR A 379 -5.51 24.06 -16.86
C TYR A 379 -5.04 22.71 -17.44
N SER A 380 -5.78 22.15 -18.40
CA SER A 380 -5.43 20.86 -19.03
C SER A 380 -4.08 20.90 -19.75
N LYS A 381 -3.77 22.01 -20.42
CA LYS A 381 -2.45 22.24 -21.06
C LYS A 381 -1.35 22.34 -20.02
N ALA A 382 -1.53 23.18 -18.98
CA ALA A 382 -0.56 23.34 -17.90
C ALA A 382 -0.25 22.01 -17.19
N ARG A 383 -1.28 21.18 -16.94
CA ARG A 383 -1.13 19.86 -16.32
C ARG A 383 -0.31 18.90 -17.18
N THR A 384 -0.52 18.89 -18.49
CA THR A 384 0.23 18.01 -19.42
C THR A 384 1.70 18.39 -19.46
N GLN A 385 2.01 19.69 -19.58
CA GLN A 385 3.37 20.20 -19.55
C GLN A 385 4.07 19.90 -18.21
N THR A 386 3.38 20.14 -17.09
CA THR A 386 3.93 19.94 -15.75
C THR A 386 4.29 18.47 -15.47
N LYS A 387 3.50 17.52 -15.96
CA LYS A 387 3.83 16.08 -15.87
C LYS A 387 5.14 15.75 -16.57
N GLY A 388 5.39 16.31 -17.75
CA GLY A 388 6.66 16.15 -18.47
C GLY A 388 7.84 16.69 -17.67
N ILE A 389 7.70 17.89 -17.12
CA ILE A 389 8.75 18.53 -16.30
C ILE A 389 9.06 17.71 -15.03
N ILE A 390 8.03 17.23 -14.32
CA ILE A 390 8.23 16.40 -13.11
C ILE A 390 8.96 15.10 -13.45
N LYS A 391 8.57 14.43 -14.54
CA LYS A 391 9.25 13.21 -15.00
C LYS A 391 10.73 13.46 -15.27
N GLU A 392 11.04 14.51 -16.02
CA GLU A 392 12.43 14.87 -16.36
C GLU A 392 13.25 15.22 -15.11
N LYS A 393 12.70 16.02 -14.18
CA LYS A 393 13.36 16.33 -12.90
C LYS A 393 13.59 15.09 -12.05
N GLY A 394 12.65 14.14 -12.04
CA GLY A 394 12.80 12.87 -11.32
C GLY A 394 13.93 12.01 -11.88
N ILE A 395 14.01 11.89 -13.21
CA ILE A 395 15.12 11.22 -13.90
C ILE A 395 16.44 11.90 -13.55
N GLN A 396 16.52 13.22 -13.68
CA GLN A 396 17.75 13.97 -13.41
C GLN A 396 18.20 13.80 -11.94
N ALA A 397 17.28 13.83 -10.98
CA ALA A 397 17.62 13.63 -9.58
C ALA A 397 18.26 12.25 -9.32
N VAL A 398 17.77 11.19 -9.98
CA VAL A 398 18.37 9.85 -9.89
C VAL A 398 19.74 9.80 -10.59
N LEU A 399 19.90 10.52 -11.71
CA LEU A 399 21.18 10.63 -12.42
C LEU A 399 22.26 11.42 -11.65
N ASP A 400 21.85 12.39 -10.84
CA ASP A 400 22.77 13.22 -10.04
C ASP A 400 23.08 12.62 -8.67
N ALA A 401 22.29 11.65 -8.20
CA ALA A 401 22.51 11.04 -6.90
C ALA A 401 23.86 10.27 -6.84
N PRO A 402 24.49 10.17 -5.66
CA PRO A 402 25.77 9.49 -5.52
C PRO A 402 25.66 7.97 -5.63
N ASP A 403 26.73 7.35 -6.13
CA ASP A 403 26.94 5.91 -5.99
C ASP A 403 27.41 5.62 -4.56
N LEU A 404 26.86 4.57 -3.96
CA LEU A 404 27.22 4.14 -2.61
C LEU A 404 27.86 2.75 -2.63
N GLU A 405 28.72 2.51 -1.65
CA GLU A 405 29.21 1.17 -1.34
C GLU A 405 28.06 0.27 -0.85
N MET A 406 28.18 -1.05 -1.11
CA MET A 406 27.11 -2.02 -0.80
C MET A 406 26.67 -1.97 0.67
N ARG A 407 27.63 -1.75 1.59
CA ARG A 407 27.35 -1.63 3.03
C ARG A 407 26.40 -0.46 3.33
N ASP A 408 26.58 0.68 2.68
CA ASP A 408 25.76 1.86 2.93
C ASP A 408 24.40 1.76 2.23
N VAL A 409 24.33 1.12 1.05
CA VAL A 409 23.06 0.74 0.43
C VAL A 409 22.25 -0.16 1.37
N GLN A 410 22.88 -1.17 1.98
CA GLN A 410 22.21 -2.05 2.95
C GLN A 410 21.72 -1.29 4.19
N LYS A 411 22.49 -0.32 4.70
CA LYS A 411 22.04 0.56 5.80
C LYS A 411 20.80 1.34 5.40
N LEU A 412 20.73 1.89 4.18
CA LEU A 412 19.54 2.60 3.70
C LEU A 412 18.33 1.68 3.55
N LYS A 413 18.49 0.48 2.96
CA LYS A 413 17.41 -0.53 2.86
C LYS A 413 16.81 -0.87 4.22
N ARG A 414 17.66 -1.08 5.24
CA ARG A 414 17.20 -1.38 6.62
C ARG A 414 16.30 -0.30 7.24
N ARG A 415 16.35 0.94 6.75
CA ARG A 415 15.54 2.06 7.22
C ARG A 415 14.72 2.73 6.11
N GLU A 416 14.38 2.01 5.03
CA GLU A 416 13.73 2.57 3.84
C GLU A 416 12.48 3.41 4.17
N ASN A 417 11.66 2.92 5.09
CA ASN A 417 10.44 3.59 5.54
C ASN A 417 10.68 4.94 6.25
N GLY A 418 11.91 5.19 6.72
CA GLY A 418 12.31 6.40 7.43
C GLY A 418 13.21 7.35 6.63
N LEU A 419 13.48 7.04 5.35
CA LEU A 419 14.41 7.83 4.53
C LEU A 419 13.86 9.21 4.18
N SER A 420 14.77 10.18 4.16
CA SER A 420 14.55 11.49 3.53
C SER A 420 14.42 11.36 2.01
N ARG A 421 13.93 12.41 1.35
CA ARG A 421 13.79 12.42 -0.11
C ARG A 421 15.11 12.20 -0.83
N SER A 422 16.19 12.86 -0.38
CA SER A 422 17.53 12.68 -0.96
C SER A 422 18.01 11.24 -0.84
N GLU A 423 17.90 10.66 0.36
CA GLU A 423 18.32 9.27 0.60
C GLU A 423 17.50 8.27 -0.22
N ARG A 424 16.20 8.52 -0.46
CA ARG A 424 15.37 7.67 -1.33
C ARG A 424 15.84 7.70 -2.77
N VAL A 425 16.16 8.89 -3.29
CA VAL A 425 16.67 9.02 -4.66
C VAL A 425 18.04 8.32 -4.78
N THR A 426 18.90 8.46 -3.77
CA THR A 426 20.17 7.74 -3.68
C THR A 426 19.97 6.23 -3.62
N LEU A 427 19.05 5.74 -2.79
CA LEU A 427 18.73 4.33 -2.69
C LEU A 427 18.21 3.80 -4.03
N GLU A 428 17.32 4.54 -4.69
CA GLU A 428 16.74 4.14 -5.97
C GLU A 428 17.80 4.07 -7.09
N ARG A 429 18.69 5.06 -7.17
CA ARG A 429 19.83 5.02 -8.10
C ARG A 429 20.66 3.75 -7.90
N ASN A 430 21.02 3.45 -6.66
CA ASN A 430 21.85 2.29 -6.34
C ASN A 430 21.08 0.97 -6.53
N LYS A 431 19.75 0.94 -6.32
CA LYS A 431 18.89 -0.21 -6.66
C LYS A 431 18.87 -0.48 -8.17
N ILE A 432 18.80 0.56 -8.99
CA ILE A 432 18.85 0.44 -10.46
C ILE A 432 20.24 -0.02 -10.90
N LYS A 433 21.31 0.62 -10.39
CA LYS A 433 22.70 0.23 -10.70
C LYS A 433 22.96 -1.23 -10.32
N ASP A 434 22.52 -1.65 -9.14
CA ASP A 434 22.70 -3.02 -8.64
C ASP A 434 21.85 -4.03 -9.43
N PHE A 435 20.58 -3.72 -9.70
CA PHE A 435 19.71 -4.61 -10.46
C PHE A 435 20.20 -4.79 -11.90
N TYR A 436 20.57 -3.70 -12.59
CA TYR A 436 20.95 -3.73 -14.00
C TYR A 436 22.45 -3.97 -14.23
N LYS A 437 23.29 -3.86 -13.19
CA LYS A 437 24.77 -3.90 -13.22
C LYS A 437 25.37 -2.94 -14.27
N GLU A 438 24.70 -1.82 -14.48
CA GLU A 438 25.06 -0.77 -15.42
C GLU A 438 24.95 0.59 -14.73
N THR A 439 25.76 1.55 -15.16
CA THR A 439 25.60 2.94 -14.70
C THR A 439 24.23 3.46 -15.14
N PRO A 440 23.40 4.03 -14.23
CA PRO A 440 22.11 4.59 -14.60
C PRO A 440 22.21 5.64 -15.71
N THR A 441 21.45 5.45 -16.78
CA THR A 441 21.28 6.40 -17.88
C THR A 441 19.82 6.81 -18.02
N LYS A 442 19.54 7.89 -18.75
CA LYS A 442 18.18 8.33 -19.04
C LYS A 442 17.34 7.21 -19.68
N ASP A 443 17.87 6.56 -20.71
CA ASP A 443 17.18 5.47 -21.41
C ASP A 443 16.91 4.26 -20.50
N LEU A 444 17.83 3.97 -19.57
CA LEU A 444 17.63 2.90 -18.60
C LEU A 444 16.54 3.26 -17.58
N LEU A 445 16.51 4.50 -17.09
CA LEU A 445 15.46 4.98 -16.16
C LEU A 445 14.07 4.97 -16.82
N GLU A 446 13.99 5.38 -18.09
CA GLU A 446 12.74 5.29 -18.85
C GLU A 446 12.31 3.84 -19.12
N TYR A 447 13.28 2.94 -19.29
CA TYR A 447 13.02 1.52 -19.41
C TYR A 447 12.57 0.90 -18.08
N ASP A 448 13.18 1.25 -16.95
CA ASP A 448 12.90 0.73 -15.61
C ASP A 448 11.45 1.00 -15.16
N ARG A 449 10.90 2.17 -15.55
CA ARG A 449 9.54 2.61 -15.22
C ARG A 449 9.26 2.56 -13.72
N GLU A 450 10.15 3.11 -12.91
CA GLU A 450 10.04 3.14 -11.44
C GLU A 450 9.88 1.72 -10.87
N GLY A 451 10.75 0.81 -11.32
CA GLY A 451 10.86 -0.58 -10.88
C GLY A 451 9.86 -1.57 -11.48
N LYS A 452 8.86 -1.11 -12.24
CA LYS A 452 7.89 -2.02 -12.87
C LYS A 452 8.57 -3.02 -13.81
N THR A 453 9.57 -2.57 -14.55
CA THR A 453 10.28 -3.44 -15.50
C THR A 453 11.17 -4.46 -14.79
N ARG A 454 11.66 -4.16 -13.58
CA ARG A 454 12.38 -5.15 -12.74
C ARG A 454 11.48 -6.33 -12.37
N ILE A 455 10.22 -6.08 -12.01
CA ILE A 455 9.21 -7.15 -11.78
C ILE A 455 9.05 -7.98 -13.05
N SER A 456 8.89 -7.31 -14.19
CA SER A 456 8.71 -7.97 -15.47
C SER A 456 9.88 -8.86 -15.86
N ILE A 457 11.12 -8.38 -15.69
CA ILE A 457 12.35 -9.13 -15.94
C ILE A 457 12.45 -10.33 -14.98
N PHE A 458 12.12 -10.13 -13.70
CA PHE A 458 12.11 -11.23 -12.74
C PHE A 458 11.11 -12.32 -13.14
N ASN A 459 9.86 -11.95 -13.44
CA ASN A 459 8.85 -12.90 -13.91
C ASN A 459 9.26 -13.62 -15.20
N LEU A 460 10.01 -12.96 -16.08
CA LEU A 460 10.59 -13.60 -17.27
C LEU A 460 11.65 -14.63 -16.88
N ALA A 461 12.56 -14.30 -15.95
CA ALA A 461 13.54 -15.24 -15.43
C ALA A 461 12.88 -16.48 -14.81
N LEU A 462 11.76 -16.29 -14.07
CA LEU A 462 10.91 -17.37 -13.53
C LEU A 462 10.41 -18.30 -14.64
N LEU A 463 9.87 -17.71 -15.71
CA LEU A 463 9.27 -18.45 -16.82
C LEU A 463 10.30 -19.30 -17.58
N LEU A 464 11.50 -18.75 -17.81
CA LEU A 464 12.56 -19.31 -18.65
C LEU A 464 13.40 -20.44 -18.00
N GLY A 465 13.04 -20.91 -16.80
CA GLY A 465 13.74 -22.05 -16.17
C GLY A 465 14.25 -21.83 -14.76
N TYR A 466 13.94 -20.69 -14.13
CA TYR A 466 14.15 -20.50 -12.69
C TYR A 466 13.06 -21.21 -11.86
N ARG A 467 12.75 -22.48 -12.20
CA ARG A 467 11.68 -23.25 -11.53
C ARG A 467 12.19 -23.95 -10.27
N ASP A 468 13.37 -24.57 -10.34
CA ASP A 468 13.93 -25.35 -9.23
C ASP A 468 14.22 -24.48 -7.98
N SER A 469 14.66 -23.23 -8.19
CA SER A 469 14.90 -22.24 -7.14
C SER A 469 13.62 -21.65 -6.54
N LEU A 470 12.55 -21.49 -7.33
CA LEU A 470 11.24 -21.07 -6.82
C LEU A 470 10.58 -22.15 -5.98
N GLU A 471 10.69 -23.41 -6.40
CA GLU A 471 10.19 -24.52 -5.61
C GLU A 471 10.86 -24.54 -4.23
N LEU A 472 12.16 -24.24 -4.16
CA LEU A 472 12.90 -24.12 -2.90
C LEU A 472 12.43 -22.94 -2.05
N ASP A 473 12.11 -21.80 -2.66
CA ASP A 473 11.65 -20.61 -1.96
C ASP A 473 10.21 -20.76 -1.42
N ASP A 474 9.32 -21.33 -2.23
CA ASP A 474 7.96 -21.67 -1.80
C ASP A 474 8.01 -22.84 -0.78
N LYS A 475 8.94 -23.79 -0.91
CA LYS A 475 9.26 -24.80 0.13
C LYS A 475 9.69 -24.09 1.42
N ASP A 476 10.60 -23.13 1.37
CA ASP A 476 11.06 -22.37 2.54
C ASP A 476 9.93 -21.57 3.17
N MET A 477 9.08 -20.91 2.38
CA MET A 477 7.88 -20.23 2.89
C MET A 477 6.92 -21.21 3.58
N LEU A 478 6.70 -22.38 3.00
CA LEU A 478 5.92 -23.47 3.61
C LEU A 478 6.57 -24.04 4.87
N ASN A 479 7.91 -24.02 4.95
CA ASN A 479 8.70 -24.48 6.09
C ASN A 479 8.84 -23.42 7.19
N THR A 480 8.47 -22.16 6.93
CA THR A 480 8.46 -21.08 7.92
C THR A 480 7.15 -21.00 8.72
N ASP A 481 7.18 -20.28 9.83
CA ASP A 481 5.99 -19.96 10.63
C ASP A 481 5.12 -18.83 10.04
N ARG A 482 5.27 -18.48 8.75
CA ARG A 482 4.49 -17.41 8.10
C ARG A 482 3.02 -17.78 7.92
N LEU A 483 2.17 -16.76 7.86
CA LEU A 483 0.73 -16.95 7.64
C LEU A 483 0.44 -17.15 6.16
N ILE A 484 -0.55 -18.00 5.83
CA ILE A 484 -0.91 -18.29 4.44
C ILE A 484 -1.38 -17.06 3.63
N THR A 485 -1.83 -16.02 4.31
CA THR A 485 -2.19 -14.73 3.69
C THR A 485 -0.96 -13.97 3.17
N ASP A 486 0.23 -14.38 3.60
CA ASP A 486 1.51 -13.71 3.32
C ASP A 486 2.28 -14.43 2.21
N PHE A 487 1.71 -15.52 1.70
CA PHE A 487 2.31 -16.30 0.63
C PHE A 487 2.22 -15.52 -0.68
N THR A 488 3.36 -15.38 -1.33
CA THR A 488 3.50 -14.62 -2.58
C THR A 488 2.98 -15.39 -3.79
N GLY A 489 3.07 -16.72 -3.77
CA GLY A 489 2.52 -17.61 -4.80
C GLY A 489 3.21 -17.49 -6.16
N TYR A 490 4.51 -17.15 -6.18
CA TYR A 490 5.26 -16.92 -7.42
C TYR A 490 5.29 -18.12 -8.35
N THR A 491 5.44 -19.32 -7.80
CA THR A 491 5.44 -20.56 -8.59
C THR A 491 4.11 -20.72 -9.30
N LEU A 492 3.00 -20.68 -8.54
CA LEU A 492 1.65 -20.80 -9.08
C LEU A 492 1.35 -19.71 -10.13
N ALA A 493 1.75 -18.47 -9.88
CA ALA A 493 1.64 -17.39 -10.86
C ALA A 493 2.43 -17.68 -12.14
N THR A 494 3.63 -18.24 -12.03
CA THR A 494 4.47 -18.61 -13.17
C THR A 494 3.84 -19.73 -13.99
N TYR A 495 3.34 -20.79 -13.34
CA TYR A 495 2.59 -21.85 -14.02
C TYR A 495 1.36 -21.30 -14.75
N ARG A 496 0.59 -20.42 -14.09
CA ARG A 496 -0.57 -19.79 -14.72
C ARG A 496 -0.20 -18.97 -15.95
N ARG A 497 0.91 -18.23 -15.92
CA ARG A 497 1.42 -17.49 -17.10
C ARG A 497 1.77 -18.45 -18.24
N ILE A 498 2.48 -19.53 -17.95
CA ILE A 498 2.86 -20.54 -18.95
C ILE A 498 1.62 -21.12 -19.61
N GLU A 499 0.61 -21.53 -18.83
CA GLU A 499 -0.64 -22.06 -19.36
C GLU A 499 -1.33 -21.08 -20.30
N ILE A 500 -1.48 -19.81 -19.87
CA ILE A 500 -2.09 -18.77 -20.70
C ILE A 500 -1.28 -18.60 -22.00
N LEU A 501 0.03 -18.44 -21.91
CA LEU A 501 0.88 -18.19 -23.08
C LEU A 501 0.86 -19.37 -24.08
N LYS A 502 0.75 -20.61 -23.60
CA LYS A 502 0.49 -21.80 -24.44
C LYS A 502 -0.88 -21.74 -25.12
N GLN A 503 -1.94 -21.41 -24.37
CA GLN A 503 -3.30 -21.30 -24.95
C GLN A 503 -3.38 -20.22 -26.05
N PHE A 504 -2.63 -19.14 -25.92
CA PHE A 504 -2.52 -18.08 -26.93
C PHE A 504 -1.48 -18.40 -28.04
N CYS A 505 -0.87 -19.59 -28.01
CA CYS A 505 0.14 -20.07 -28.95
C CYS A 505 1.35 -19.14 -29.15
N VAL A 506 1.65 -18.31 -28.15
CA VAL A 506 2.87 -17.47 -28.11
C VAL A 506 4.03 -18.18 -27.40
N LEU A 507 3.71 -19.30 -26.75
CA LEU A 507 4.63 -20.28 -26.21
C LEU A 507 4.32 -21.63 -26.88
N ASP A 508 5.34 -22.36 -27.30
CA ASP A 508 5.17 -23.73 -27.82
C ASP A 508 5.04 -24.77 -26.70
N ASP A 509 4.90 -26.05 -27.07
CA ASP A 509 4.72 -27.15 -26.12
C ASP A 509 5.96 -27.38 -25.24
N ASP A 510 7.15 -27.10 -25.77
CA ASP A 510 8.43 -27.20 -25.08
C ASP A 510 8.71 -26.00 -24.17
N GLY A 511 7.97 -24.91 -24.33
CA GLY A 511 8.03 -23.73 -23.47
C GLY A 511 8.80 -22.55 -24.05
N TYR A 512 9.09 -22.55 -25.34
CA TYR A 512 9.80 -21.47 -26.03
C TYR A 512 8.84 -20.47 -26.67
N PHE A 513 9.25 -19.20 -26.69
CA PHE A 513 8.49 -18.13 -27.31
C PHE A 513 8.53 -18.20 -28.84
N THR A 514 7.37 -18.05 -29.48
CA THR A 514 7.21 -18.13 -30.95
C THR A 514 7.16 -16.73 -31.58
N PHE A 515 8.28 -16.24 -32.11
CA PHE A 515 8.38 -14.85 -32.62
C PHE A 515 7.92 -14.65 -34.06
N ASP A 516 8.05 -15.69 -34.88
CA ASP A 516 7.74 -15.61 -36.32
C ASP A 516 6.26 -15.84 -36.63
N LYS A 517 5.47 -16.25 -35.63
CA LYS A 517 4.04 -16.52 -35.77
C LYS A 517 3.23 -15.23 -35.65
N GLU A 518 2.48 -14.92 -36.69
CA GLU A 518 1.43 -13.90 -36.63
C GLU A 518 0.07 -14.53 -36.30
N PHE A 519 -0.73 -13.81 -35.51
CA PHE A 519 -2.11 -14.21 -35.17
C PHE A 519 -3.03 -12.99 -35.15
N CYS A 520 -4.31 -13.22 -35.36
CA CYS A 520 -5.36 -12.23 -35.23
C CYS A 520 -6.40 -12.69 -34.18
N ALA A 521 -7.35 -11.82 -33.85
CA ALA A 521 -8.37 -12.14 -32.84
C ALA A 521 -9.18 -13.42 -33.14
N LYS A 522 -9.37 -13.75 -34.43
CA LYS A 522 -10.13 -14.95 -34.85
C LYS A 522 -9.41 -16.25 -34.49
N ASP A 523 -8.08 -16.24 -34.49
CA ASP A 523 -7.24 -17.41 -34.19
C ASP A 523 -7.28 -17.77 -32.70
N LEU A 524 -7.82 -16.88 -31.84
CA LEU A 524 -7.79 -17.00 -30.38
C LEU A 524 -9.07 -17.59 -29.79
N SER A 525 -9.98 -18.14 -30.60
CA SER A 525 -11.28 -18.65 -30.14
C SER A 525 -11.17 -19.76 -29.08
N GLN A 526 -10.14 -20.60 -29.15
CA GLN A 526 -9.87 -21.62 -28.13
C GLN A 526 -9.31 -20.99 -26.85
N ALA A 527 -8.35 -20.07 -26.98
CA ALA A 527 -7.77 -19.33 -25.87
C ALA A 527 -8.86 -18.58 -25.08
N VAL A 528 -9.77 -17.89 -25.78
CA VAL A 528 -10.91 -17.19 -25.18
C VAL A 528 -11.77 -18.12 -24.33
N ARG A 529 -12.16 -19.28 -24.86
CA ARG A 529 -12.97 -20.27 -24.12
C ARG A 529 -12.24 -20.77 -22.87
N TRP A 530 -10.95 -21.06 -22.98
CA TRP A 530 -10.14 -21.50 -21.84
C TRP A 530 -10.01 -20.40 -20.79
N THR A 531 -9.71 -19.16 -21.19
CA THR A 531 -9.57 -18.01 -20.29
C THR A 531 -10.87 -17.69 -19.56
N LEU A 532 -12.02 -17.77 -20.24
CA LEU A 532 -13.33 -17.60 -19.60
C LEU A 532 -13.60 -18.69 -18.54
N LYS A 533 -13.25 -19.94 -18.84
CA LYS A 533 -13.38 -21.07 -17.89
C LYS A 533 -12.48 -20.90 -16.66
N ASN A 534 -11.30 -20.31 -16.84
CA ASN A 534 -10.28 -20.17 -15.78
C ASN A 534 -10.21 -18.76 -15.17
N LYS A 535 -11.18 -17.86 -15.45
CA LYS A 535 -11.13 -16.44 -15.05
C LYS A 535 -10.88 -16.20 -13.56
N LEU A 536 -11.41 -17.06 -12.69
CA LEU A 536 -11.23 -16.93 -11.24
C LEU A 536 -9.80 -17.28 -10.82
N LEU A 537 -9.22 -18.33 -11.43
CA LEU A 537 -7.84 -18.72 -11.18
C LEU A 537 -6.85 -17.69 -11.73
N ILE A 538 -7.09 -17.17 -12.93
CA ILE A 538 -6.28 -16.09 -13.53
C ILE A 538 -6.26 -14.85 -12.63
N ARG A 539 -7.43 -14.47 -12.11
CA ARG A 539 -7.54 -13.37 -11.17
C ARG A 539 -6.78 -13.63 -9.87
N ARG A 540 -6.96 -14.81 -9.29
CA ARG A 540 -6.28 -15.23 -8.05
C ARG A 540 -4.77 -15.24 -8.20
N ASP A 541 -4.27 -15.84 -9.27
CA ASP A 541 -2.86 -16.18 -9.45
C ASP A 541 -2.06 -15.00 -10.03
N LEU A 542 -2.67 -14.19 -10.91
CA LEU A 542 -1.97 -13.11 -11.64
C LEU A 542 -2.45 -11.71 -11.28
N GLY A 543 -3.56 -11.58 -10.52
CA GLY A 543 -4.19 -10.29 -10.25
C GLY A 543 -4.83 -9.63 -11.47
N LEU A 544 -5.05 -10.39 -12.55
CA LEU A 544 -5.61 -9.88 -13.82
C LEU A 544 -7.13 -10.07 -13.89
N TYR A 545 -7.82 -9.06 -14.39
CA TYR A 545 -9.27 -9.03 -14.53
C TYR A 545 -9.64 -9.09 -16.00
N LEU A 546 -10.64 -9.90 -16.33
CA LEU A 546 -11.17 -9.89 -17.69
C LEU A 546 -12.09 -8.68 -17.85
N HIS A 547 -11.77 -7.81 -18.80
CA HIS A 547 -12.65 -6.72 -19.22
C HIS A 547 -13.98 -7.26 -19.77
N ARG A 548 -15.03 -6.45 -19.74
CA ARG A 548 -16.37 -6.84 -20.21
C ARG A 548 -16.36 -7.27 -21.69
N ASP A 549 -15.50 -6.64 -22.49
CA ASP A 549 -15.29 -6.89 -23.92
C ASP A 549 -14.12 -7.86 -24.21
N PHE A 550 -13.64 -8.61 -23.20
CA PHE A 550 -12.57 -9.59 -23.37
C PHE A 550 -12.79 -10.57 -24.55
N PRO A 551 -13.99 -11.17 -24.73
CA PRO A 551 -14.22 -12.09 -25.85
C PRO A 551 -13.99 -11.46 -27.23
N ASP A 552 -14.27 -10.15 -27.35
CA ASP A 552 -14.12 -9.39 -28.59
C ASP A 552 -12.69 -8.84 -28.76
N LYS A 553 -11.98 -8.61 -27.64
CA LYS A 553 -10.62 -8.04 -27.61
C LYS A 553 -9.62 -8.90 -26.83
N PRO A 554 -9.47 -10.20 -27.17
CA PRO A 554 -8.61 -11.11 -26.40
C PRO A 554 -7.13 -10.73 -26.42
N VAL A 555 -6.68 -10.02 -27.46
CA VAL A 555 -5.29 -9.56 -27.60
C VAL A 555 -4.93 -8.51 -26.53
N GLN A 556 -5.89 -7.73 -26.04
CA GLN A 556 -5.63 -6.76 -24.97
C GLN A 556 -5.24 -7.47 -23.67
N PHE A 557 -5.98 -8.53 -23.31
CA PHE A 557 -5.63 -9.37 -22.16
C PHE A 557 -4.28 -10.07 -22.35
N LEU A 558 -4.01 -10.61 -23.55
CA LEU A 558 -2.68 -11.17 -23.83
C LEU A 558 -1.56 -10.14 -23.65
N ALA A 559 -1.77 -8.89 -24.09
CA ALA A 559 -0.79 -7.82 -23.91
C ALA A 559 -0.55 -7.51 -22.43
N GLU A 560 -1.59 -7.56 -21.57
CA GLU A 560 -1.43 -7.42 -20.12
C GLU A 560 -0.61 -8.56 -19.51
N VAL A 561 -0.82 -9.80 -19.95
CA VAL A 561 -0.03 -10.97 -19.52
C VAL A 561 1.43 -10.85 -19.96
N LEU A 562 1.68 -10.49 -21.23
CA LEU A 562 3.03 -10.29 -21.76
C LEU A 562 3.75 -9.11 -21.09
N GLN A 563 3.03 -8.06 -20.71
CA GLN A 563 3.59 -6.94 -19.95
C GLN A 563 4.11 -7.40 -18.57
N GLN A 564 3.47 -8.38 -17.92
CA GLN A 564 3.98 -8.95 -16.67
C GLN A 564 5.33 -9.67 -16.83
N VAL A 565 5.75 -10.02 -18.05
CA VAL A 565 7.07 -10.63 -18.36
C VAL A 565 7.95 -9.75 -19.26
N GLY A 566 7.56 -8.49 -19.46
CA GLY A 566 8.40 -7.48 -20.14
C GLY A 566 8.36 -7.54 -21.67
N ILE A 567 7.48 -8.37 -22.24
CA ILE A 567 7.36 -8.58 -23.69
C ILE A 567 6.23 -7.71 -24.23
N LYS A 568 6.43 -7.15 -25.42
CA LYS A 568 5.43 -6.37 -26.16
C LYS A 568 4.91 -7.14 -27.37
N LEU A 569 3.80 -6.68 -27.92
CA LEU A 569 3.29 -7.10 -29.21
C LEU A 569 3.60 -6.03 -30.27
N LYS A 570 4.11 -6.46 -31.42
CA LYS A 570 4.11 -5.68 -32.66
C LYS A 570 2.83 -6.03 -33.43
N HIS A 571 2.28 -5.06 -34.15
CA HIS A 571 1.10 -5.30 -34.97
C HIS A 571 1.21 -4.63 -36.33
N ARG A 572 0.54 -5.21 -37.32
CA ARG A 572 0.32 -4.62 -38.63
C ARG A 572 -1.16 -4.70 -39.00
N ARG A 573 -1.64 -3.72 -39.76
CA ARG A 573 -3.01 -3.67 -40.25
C ARG A 573 -3.05 -4.17 -41.68
N PHE A 574 -4.02 -5.02 -41.99
CA PHE A 574 -4.23 -5.51 -43.34
C PHE A 574 -5.70 -5.33 -43.75
N GLY A 575 -5.93 -4.92 -45.00
CA GLY A 575 -7.26 -4.73 -45.57
C GLY A 575 -7.70 -3.26 -45.74
N LYS A 576 -8.90 -3.08 -46.31
CA LYS A 576 -9.47 -1.76 -46.64
C LYS A 576 -9.85 -0.98 -45.36
N ARG A 577 -9.73 0.35 -45.42
CA ARG A 577 -10.10 1.27 -44.32
C ARG A 577 -11.53 0.97 -43.84
N GLY A 578 -11.70 0.78 -42.52
CA GLY A 578 -12.96 0.38 -41.89
C GLY A 578 -13.23 -1.13 -41.79
N LYS A 579 -12.45 -1.98 -42.49
CA LYS A 579 -12.50 -3.46 -42.39
C LYS A 579 -11.11 -4.06 -42.12
N GLN A 580 -10.22 -3.30 -41.48
CA GLN A 580 -8.85 -3.71 -41.25
C GLN A 580 -8.78 -4.81 -40.18
N VAL A 581 -8.04 -5.87 -40.48
CA VAL A 581 -7.67 -6.90 -39.51
C VAL A 581 -6.30 -6.56 -38.95
N TYR A 582 -6.17 -6.65 -37.63
CA TYR A 582 -4.89 -6.51 -36.95
C TYR A 582 -4.25 -7.88 -36.79
N TYR A 583 -3.04 -8.01 -37.35
CA TYR A 583 -2.16 -9.16 -37.14
C TYR A 583 -1.11 -8.77 -36.12
N TYR A 584 -0.93 -9.61 -35.11
CA TYR A 584 -0.04 -9.41 -33.98
C TYR A 584 1.05 -10.48 -33.98
N ARG A 585 2.24 -10.11 -33.51
CA ARG A 585 3.35 -11.02 -33.21
C ARG A 585 4.14 -10.52 -32.01
N LEU A 586 4.91 -11.40 -31.39
CA LEU A 586 5.81 -11.01 -30.31
C LEU A 586 6.88 -10.04 -30.81
N ASP A 587 7.18 -9.03 -29.99
CA ASP A 587 8.26 -8.08 -30.27
C ASP A 587 9.60 -8.62 -29.77
N ARG A 588 10.40 -9.17 -30.68
CA ARG A 588 11.71 -9.75 -30.38
C ARG A 588 12.66 -8.77 -29.70
N GLU A 589 12.68 -7.51 -30.10
CA GLU A 589 13.53 -6.49 -29.46
C GLU A 589 13.16 -6.28 -27.98
N SER A 590 11.86 -6.28 -27.66
CA SER A 590 11.43 -6.17 -26.27
C SER A 590 11.82 -7.38 -25.43
N PHE A 591 11.74 -8.58 -26.02
CA PHE A 591 12.14 -9.82 -25.37
C PHE A 591 13.64 -9.87 -25.16
N ASP A 592 14.46 -9.64 -26.19
CA ASP A 592 15.92 -9.70 -26.11
C ASP A 592 16.45 -8.70 -25.06
N LYS A 593 15.85 -7.50 -24.98
CA LYS A 593 16.18 -6.51 -23.95
C LYS A 593 15.87 -6.99 -22.53
N ALA A 594 14.74 -7.67 -22.33
CA ALA A 594 14.37 -8.23 -21.03
C ALA A 594 15.20 -9.49 -20.69
N LEU A 595 15.43 -10.35 -21.69
CA LEU A 595 16.19 -11.59 -21.62
C LEU A 595 17.61 -11.35 -21.13
N LYS A 596 18.30 -10.33 -21.69
CA LYS A 596 19.64 -9.91 -21.26
C LYS A 596 19.79 -9.83 -19.73
N TYR A 597 18.78 -9.27 -19.05
CA TYR A 597 18.81 -9.12 -17.60
C TYR A 597 18.25 -10.34 -16.87
N ALA A 598 17.28 -11.05 -17.46
CA ALA A 598 16.70 -12.26 -16.90
C ALA A 598 17.72 -13.41 -16.81
N GLU A 599 18.52 -13.65 -17.86
CA GLU A 599 19.56 -14.68 -17.89
C GLU A 599 20.63 -14.45 -16.82
N ARG A 600 21.01 -13.18 -16.58
CA ARG A 600 21.93 -12.86 -15.49
C ARG A 600 21.36 -13.24 -14.13
N LEU A 601 20.10 -12.90 -13.85
CA LEU A 601 19.47 -13.25 -12.57
C LEU A 601 19.45 -14.77 -12.36
N GLN A 602 19.25 -15.55 -13.42
CA GLN A 602 19.33 -17.01 -13.35
C GLN A 602 20.75 -17.49 -12.99
N LEU A 603 21.78 -16.94 -13.63
CA LEU A 603 23.18 -17.30 -13.36
C LEU A 603 23.63 -16.92 -11.95
N GLU A 604 23.26 -15.73 -11.46
CA GLU A 604 23.56 -15.28 -10.10
C GLU A 604 22.95 -16.23 -9.06
N ALA A 605 21.67 -16.54 -9.22
CA ALA A 605 20.99 -17.40 -8.26
C ALA A 605 21.43 -18.88 -8.33
N GLN A 606 21.83 -19.41 -9.50
CA GLN A 606 22.46 -20.74 -9.57
C GLN A 606 23.76 -20.81 -8.74
N ARG A 607 24.54 -19.73 -8.70
CA ARG A 607 25.75 -19.63 -7.88
C ARG A 607 25.44 -19.54 -6.38
N ASP A 608 24.39 -18.79 -6.02
CA ASP A 608 23.96 -18.67 -4.62
C ASP A 608 23.38 -19.98 -4.07
N CYS A 609 22.63 -20.73 -4.90
CA CYS A 609 22.18 -22.09 -4.58
C CYS A 609 23.33 -23.07 -4.37
N ALA A 610 24.42 -22.94 -5.15
CA ALA A 610 25.58 -23.83 -5.04
C ALA A 610 26.48 -23.53 -3.82
N SER A 611 26.34 -22.35 -3.20
CA SER A 611 27.23 -21.86 -2.14
C SER A 611 26.60 -21.78 -0.75
N SER A 612 25.29 -22.02 -0.62
CA SER A 612 24.56 -21.90 0.66
C SER A 612 23.85 -23.18 1.06
N THR A 613 23.80 -23.48 2.37
CA THR A 613 22.93 -24.55 2.93
C THR A 613 21.48 -24.09 3.09
N HIS A 614 21.20 -22.79 2.96
CA HIS A 614 19.87 -22.16 2.90
C HIS A 614 19.89 -21.10 1.80
N THR A 615 18.97 -21.18 0.84
CA THR A 615 18.97 -20.30 -0.34
C THR A 615 18.29 -18.96 -0.04
N CYS A 616 18.97 -17.87 -0.40
CA CYS A 616 18.34 -16.55 -0.51
C CYS A 616 17.86 -16.38 -1.95
N VAL A 617 16.61 -16.70 -2.27
CA VAL A 617 16.04 -16.09 -3.47
C VAL A 617 15.94 -14.61 -3.21
N VAL A 618 16.53 -13.84 -4.13
CA VAL A 618 16.45 -12.39 -4.05
C VAL A 618 15.02 -11.98 -4.40
N ASP A 619 14.21 -11.80 -3.35
CA ASP A 619 12.84 -11.29 -3.46
C ASP A 619 12.85 -10.04 -4.37
N PRO A 620 12.06 -10.00 -5.47
CA PRO A 620 11.99 -8.84 -6.37
C PRO A 620 11.57 -7.58 -5.63
N TYR A 621 10.79 -7.74 -4.57
CA TYR A 621 10.40 -6.64 -3.70
C TYR A 621 11.60 -6.11 -2.89
N VAL A 622 12.73 -6.81 -2.75
CA VAL A 622 14.00 -6.23 -2.23
C VAL A 622 14.61 -5.20 -3.18
N TYR A 623 14.31 -5.29 -4.47
CA TYR A 623 14.73 -4.28 -5.44
C TYR A 623 13.71 -3.16 -5.62
N ILE A 624 12.46 -3.31 -5.18
CA ILE A 624 11.38 -2.39 -5.55
C ILE A 624 10.65 -1.78 -4.33
N TYR A 625 10.54 -2.49 -3.21
CA TYR A 625 9.71 -2.12 -2.06
C TYR A 625 10.31 -2.42 -0.67
N ASN A 626 11.54 -2.93 -0.55
CA ASN A 626 12.29 -3.04 0.71
C ASN A 626 13.66 -2.34 0.66
#